data_AF-A0A497AFL2-F1
#
_entry.id   AF-A0A497AFL2-F1
#
_cell.length_a   1.000
_cell.length_b   1.000
_cell.length_c   1.000
_cell.angle_alpha   90.00
_cell.angle_beta   90.00
_cell.angle_gamma   90.00
#
_symmetry.space_group_name_H-M   'P 1'
#
loop_
_entity.id
_entity.type
_entity.pdbx_description
1 polymer ?
#
loop_
_entity_poly.entity_id
_entity_poly.type
_entity_poly.pdbx_seq_one_letter_code
_entity_poly.pdbx_strand_id
1 'polypeptide(L)'
;MFIPTTKQELDQLGWQALDVILVTGDSYVDSPFVGVAVVGHVLIEAGYRVGIIAQPDVHSRDDIARLGEPRLFWGVSGGCMDSLVANYTATKKRKRADDLTSGGRNGRRPNRAVIVYA
;
A
#
# COMPACT_ATOMS: atom_id res chain seq x y z
N MET A 1 -16.32 2.70 5.61
CA MET A 1 -16.15 3.04 4.17
C MET A 1 -14.75 2.61 3.80
N PHE A 2 -14.53 1.93 2.67
CA PHE A 2 -13.17 1.57 2.26
C PHE A 2 -12.38 2.84 1.89
N ILE A 3 -11.09 2.85 2.21
CA ILE A 3 -10.16 3.89 1.76
C ILE A 3 -9.96 3.75 0.25
N PRO A 4 -10.09 4.83 -0.54
CA PRO A 4 -9.98 4.76 -1.99
C PRO A 4 -8.58 4.33 -2.43
N THR A 5 -8.53 3.51 -3.47
CA THR A 5 -7.30 2.96 -4.06
C THR A 5 -7.16 3.24 -5.55
N THR A 6 -8.23 3.75 -6.18
CA THR A 6 -8.33 4.05 -7.61
C THR A 6 -8.86 5.46 -7.85
N LYS A 7 -8.56 6.01 -9.03
CA LYS A 7 -9.09 7.32 -9.47
C LYS A 7 -10.62 7.32 -9.57
N GLN A 8 -11.23 6.21 -9.99
CA GLN A 8 -12.68 6.10 -10.09
C GLN A 8 -13.37 6.25 -8.73
N GLU A 9 -12.77 5.71 -7.66
CA GLU A 9 -13.27 5.89 -6.29
C GLU A 9 -13.13 7.34 -5.84
N LEU A 10 -12.04 8.04 -6.21
CA LEU A 10 -11.89 9.48 -5.93
C LEU A 10 -12.97 10.31 -6.63
N ASP A 11 -13.27 9.99 -7.89
CA ASP A 11 -14.31 10.67 -8.67
C ASP A 11 -15.69 10.47 -8.02
N GLN A 12 -15.99 9.27 -7.52
CA GLN A 12 -17.23 8.97 -6.78
C GLN A 12 -17.33 9.75 -5.46
N LEU A 13 -16.21 10.01 -4.80
CA LEU A 13 -16.13 10.82 -3.58
C LEU A 13 -16.12 12.34 -3.86
N GLY A 14 -15.99 12.75 -5.13
CA GLY A 14 -15.82 14.15 -5.51
C GLY A 14 -14.48 14.74 -5.07
N TRP A 15 -13.46 13.91 -4.84
CA TRP A 15 -12.16 14.33 -4.35
C TRP A 15 -11.22 14.61 -5.53
N GLN A 16 -10.89 15.88 -5.75
CA GLN A 16 -9.93 16.26 -6.79
C GLN A 16 -8.46 16.00 -6.41
N ALA A 17 -8.17 15.90 -5.11
CA ALA A 17 -6.83 15.66 -4.59
C ALA A 17 -6.93 15.00 -3.20
N LEU A 18 -5.91 14.19 -2.88
CA LEU A 18 -5.71 13.57 -1.58
C LEU A 18 -4.77 14.42 -0.73
N ASP A 19 -4.95 14.40 0.59
CA ASP A 19 -4.02 15.03 1.53
C ASP A 19 -2.85 14.08 1.83
N VAL A 20 -3.15 12.79 1.98
CA VAL A 20 -2.17 11.75 2.30
C VAL A 20 -2.37 10.55 1.38
N ILE A 21 -1.26 10.03 0.84
CA ILE A 21 -1.26 8.73 0.15
C ILE A 21 -0.40 7.75 0.94
N LEU A 22 -0.99 6.63 1.33
CA LEU A 22 -0.29 5.56 2.04
C LEU A 22 0.12 4.46 1.07
N VAL A 23 1.40 4.08 1.08
CA VAL A 23 1.96 2.99 0.27
C VAL A 23 2.25 1.80 1.17
N THR A 24 1.86 0.59 0.78
CA THR A 24 2.07 -0.62 1.58
C THR A 24 2.68 -1.77 0.79
N GLY A 25 3.56 -2.53 1.44
CA GLY A 25 4.15 -3.77 0.92
C GLY A 25 3.22 -4.98 0.93
N ASP A 26 2.06 -4.89 1.59
CA ASP A 26 0.99 -5.88 1.55
C ASP A 26 -0.10 -5.51 0.55
N SER A 27 -0.97 -6.46 0.28
CA SER A 27 -2.29 -6.16 -0.28
C SER A 27 -3.07 -5.28 0.68
N TYR A 28 -3.89 -4.39 0.14
CA TYR A 28 -4.82 -3.63 0.96
C TYR A 28 -5.94 -4.56 1.46
N VAL A 29 -5.98 -4.75 2.77
CA VAL A 29 -7.07 -5.42 3.49
C VAL A 29 -7.56 -4.43 4.55
N ASP A 30 -8.82 -4.02 4.45
CA ASP A 30 -9.42 -3.07 5.38
C ASP A 30 -9.80 -3.79 6.68
N SER A 31 -8.83 -3.89 7.59
CA SER A 31 -8.95 -4.65 8.84
C SER A 31 -8.17 -3.97 9.96
N PRO A 32 -8.66 -4.00 11.22
CA PRO A 32 -7.91 -3.50 12.37
C PRO A 32 -6.59 -4.25 12.63
N PHE A 33 -6.39 -5.42 12.01
CA PHE A 33 -5.11 -6.15 12.07
C PHE A 33 -4.06 -5.63 11.07
N VAL A 34 -4.42 -4.68 10.20
CA VAL A 34 -3.53 -4.10 9.21
C VAL A 34 -3.23 -2.65 9.57
N GLY A 35 -2.00 -2.38 9.99
CA GLY A 35 -1.61 -1.06 10.53
C GLY A 35 -1.85 0.10 9.57
N VAL A 36 -1.65 -0.10 8.25
CA VAL A 36 -1.91 0.93 7.24
C VAL A 36 -3.40 1.27 7.13
N ALA A 37 -4.29 0.29 7.30
CA ALA A 37 -5.74 0.55 7.32
C ALA A 37 -6.12 1.35 8.57
N VAL A 38 -5.59 0.98 9.73
CA VAL A 38 -5.82 1.72 10.99
C VAL A 38 -5.34 3.16 10.88
N VAL A 39 -4.11 3.39 10.42
CA VAL A 39 -3.56 4.74 10.23
C VAL A 39 -4.41 5.55 9.25
N GLY A 40 -4.82 4.93 8.14
CA GLY A 40 -5.66 5.59 7.15
C GLY A 40 -7.01 6.03 7.70
N HIS A 41 -7.70 5.17 8.47
CA HIS A 41 -8.96 5.52 9.11
C HIS A 41 -8.81 6.60 10.17
N VAL A 42 -7.77 6.54 11.00
CA VAL A 42 -7.49 7.59 12.00
C VAL A 42 -7.31 8.96 11.32
N LEU A 43 -6.61 9.00 10.18
CA LEU A 43 -6.45 10.23 9.41
C LEU A 43 -7.77 10.70 8.77
N ILE A 44 -8.59 9.78 8.25
CA ILE A 44 -9.92 10.10 7.71
C ILE A 44 -10.84 10.66 8.80
N GLU A 45 -10.85 10.05 9.98
CA GLU A 45 -11.62 10.52 11.15
C GLU A 45 -11.14 11.91 11.61
N ALA A 46 -9.86 12.22 11.45
CA ALA A 46 -9.31 13.55 11.68
C ALA A 46 -9.64 14.58 10.57
N GLY A 47 -10.35 14.18 9.51
CA GLY A 47 -10.83 15.05 8.44
C GLY A 47 -9.93 15.13 7.19
N TYR A 48 -8.91 14.28 7.07
CA TYR A 48 -8.03 14.23 5.90
C TYR A 48 -8.58 13.34 4.79
N ARG A 49 -8.27 13.67 3.55
CA ARG A 49 -8.53 12.81 2.38
C ARG A 49 -7.36 11.85 2.20
N VAL A 50 -7.60 10.56 2.41
CA VAL A 50 -6.55 9.54 2.39
C VAL A 50 -6.81 8.53 1.27
N GLY A 51 -5.75 8.12 0.57
CA GLY A 51 -5.79 7.01 -0.37
C GLY A 51 -4.71 5.97 -0.11
N ILE A 52 -4.88 4.76 -0.63
CA ILE A 52 -3.91 3.65 -0.47
C ILE A 52 -3.42 3.12 -1.81
N ILE A 53 -2.10 2.95 -1.92
CA ILE A 53 -1.42 2.24 -2.99
C ILE A 53 -0.76 0.98 -2.42
N ALA A 54 -1.38 -0.17 -2.69
CA ALA A 54 -0.86 -1.47 -2.27
C ALA A 54 0.02 -2.09 -3.35
N GLN A 55 1.22 -2.50 -2.97
CA GLN A 55 2.20 -3.22 -3.79
C GLN A 55 2.38 -2.62 -5.21
N PRO A 56 2.70 -1.32 -5.34
CA PRO A 56 2.89 -0.71 -6.65
C PRO A 56 4.01 -1.43 -7.41
N ASP A 57 3.83 -1.61 -8.72
CA ASP A 57 4.91 -2.06 -9.58
C ASP A 57 6.09 -1.08 -9.54
N VAL A 58 7.27 -1.59 -9.22
CA VAL A 58 8.51 -0.80 -9.11
C VAL A 58 9.16 -0.55 -10.48
N HIS A 59 8.69 -1.23 -11.51
CA HIS A 59 9.16 -1.09 -12.88
C HIS A 59 8.32 -0.11 -13.72
N SER A 60 7.16 0.30 -13.21
CA SER A 60 6.28 1.27 -13.87
C SER A 60 5.96 2.46 -12.96
N ARG A 61 5.87 3.64 -13.56
CA ARG A 61 5.42 4.85 -12.85
C ARG A 61 3.90 4.90 -12.68
N ASP A 62 3.17 4.12 -13.46
CA ASP A 62 1.71 4.22 -13.55
C ASP A 62 1.04 3.88 -12.22
N ASP A 63 1.54 2.85 -11.53
CA ASP A 63 0.97 2.38 -10.26
C ASP A 63 1.17 3.38 -9.13
N ILE A 64 2.37 3.93 -8.98
CA ILE A 64 2.66 4.89 -7.91
C ILE A 64 1.98 6.25 -8.17
N ALA A 65 1.81 6.63 -9.43
CA ALA A 65 1.17 7.90 -9.83
C ALA A 65 -0.36 7.82 -9.95
N ARG A 66 -0.98 6.63 -9.79
CA ARG A 66 -2.40 6.39 -10.13
C ARG A 66 -3.41 7.26 -9.36
N LEU A 67 -3.02 7.76 -8.18
CA LEU A 67 -3.86 8.61 -7.33
C LEU A 67 -3.48 10.10 -7.39
N GLY A 68 -2.49 10.46 -8.20
CA GLY A 68 -1.92 11.81 -8.23
C GLY A 68 -0.95 12.07 -7.08
N GLU A 69 -0.63 13.35 -6.87
CA GLU A 69 0.29 13.82 -5.82
C GLU A 69 -0.50 14.22 -4.57
N PRO A 70 -0.09 13.79 -3.36
CA PRO A 70 -0.75 14.18 -2.12
C PRO A 70 -0.39 15.61 -1.74
N ARG A 71 -1.32 16.33 -1.11
CA ARG A 71 -1.13 17.72 -0.69
C ARG A 71 -0.20 17.88 0.52
N LEU A 72 -0.10 16.85 1.37
CA LEU A 72 0.70 16.90 2.60
C LEU A 72 1.90 15.97 2.52
N PHE A 73 1.69 14.65 2.43
CA PHE A 73 2.80 13.70 2.42
C PHE A 73 2.43 12.31 1.87
N TRP A 74 3.48 11.56 1.55
CA TRP A 74 3.44 10.12 1.29
C TRP A 74 3.80 9.35 2.56
N GLY A 75 2.99 8.36 2.95
CA GLY A 75 3.29 7.47 4.07
C GLY A 75 3.67 6.08 3.57
N VAL A 76 4.93 5.67 3.71
CA VAL A 76 5.41 4.37 3.21
C VAL A 76 5.49 3.34 4.35
N SER A 77 4.95 2.14 4.12
CA SER A 77 5.00 1.02 5.05
C SER A 77 5.44 -0.27 4.35
N GLY A 78 6.20 -1.09 5.07
CA GLY A 78 6.60 -2.43 4.60
C GLY A 78 5.47 -3.46 4.64
N GLY A 79 4.33 -3.11 5.24
CA GLY A 79 3.24 -4.03 5.55
C GLY A 79 3.36 -4.62 6.97
N CYS A 80 2.50 -5.59 7.27
CA CYS A 80 2.45 -6.37 8.51
C CYS A 80 3.62 -7.34 8.65
N MET A 81 4.24 -7.75 7.54
CA MET A 81 5.38 -8.66 7.51
C MET A 81 6.59 -8.02 6.83
N ASP A 82 7.77 -8.23 7.41
CA ASP A 82 9.02 -7.82 6.78
C ASP A 82 9.18 -8.47 5.40
N SER A 83 9.56 -7.64 4.42
CA SER A 83 9.67 -8.06 3.02
C SER A 83 10.68 -9.17 2.76
N LEU A 84 11.78 -9.26 3.53
CA LEU A 84 12.73 -10.36 3.37
C LEU A 84 12.16 -11.66 3.94
N VAL A 85 11.41 -11.58 5.04
CA VAL A 85 10.70 -12.74 5.62
C VAL A 85 9.59 -13.23 4.69
N ALA A 86 8.88 -12.31 4.01
CA ALA A 86 7.87 -12.66 3.01
C ALA A 86 8.50 -13.31 1.77
N ASN A 87 9.68 -12.84 1.34
CA ASN A 87 10.33 -13.32 0.12
C ASN A 87 11.24 -14.53 0.30
N TYR A 88 11.73 -14.80 1.51
CA TYR A 88 12.71 -15.86 1.77
C TYR A 88 12.35 -16.77 2.94
N THR A 89 12.84 -18.00 2.88
CA THR A 89 12.89 -18.92 4.03
C THR A 89 14.02 -18.54 4.98
N ALA A 90 14.03 -19.10 6.19
CA ALA A 90 15.15 -18.96 7.13
C ALA A 90 16.50 -19.40 6.52
N THR A 91 16.48 -20.32 5.56
CA THR A 91 17.65 -20.79 4.81
C THR A 91 17.95 -19.95 3.56
N LYS A 92 17.34 -18.77 3.42
CA LYS A 92 17.51 -17.81 2.30
C LYS A 92 17.06 -18.34 0.93
N LYS A 93 16.20 -19.36 0.87
CA LYS A 93 15.58 -19.78 -0.39
C LYS A 93 14.39 -18.88 -0.70
N ARG A 94 14.23 -18.49 -1.97
CA ARG A 94 13.09 -17.66 -2.41
C ARG A 94 11.79 -18.45 -2.27
N LYS A 95 10.79 -17.85 -1.60
CA LYS A 95 9.45 -18.41 -1.48
C LYS A 95 8.70 -18.23 -2.80
N ARG A 96 7.81 -19.18 -3.11
CA ARG A 96 6.94 -19.12 -4.30
C ARG A 96 5.60 -18.42 -4.00
N ALA A 97 5.17 -18.46 -2.74
CA ALA A 97 3.93 -17.88 -2.27
C ALA A 97 4.17 -16.73 -1.29
N ASP A 98 3.24 -15.78 -1.24
CA ASP A 98 3.17 -14.70 -0.25
C ASP A 98 1.70 -14.54 0.16
N ASP A 99 1.40 -14.84 1.42
CA ASP A 99 0.04 -14.84 1.99
C ASP A 99 -0.60 -13.45 2.03
N LEU A 100 0.24 -12.40 1.99
CA LEU A 100 -0.19 -11.00 2.03
C LEU A 100 -0.15 -10.35 0.64
N THR A 101 0.06 -11.13 -0.42
CA THR A 101 -0.06 -10.68 -1.82
C THR A 101 -1.34 -11.23 -2.45
N SER A 102 -2.08 -10.37 -3.15
CA SER A 102 -3.30 -10.77 -3.87
C SER A 102 -2.99 -11.85 -4.91
N GLY A 103 -3.75 -12.94 -4.87
CA GLY A 103 -3.50 -14.14 -5.68
C GLY A 103 -2.38 -15.04 -5.16
N GLY A 104 -1.79 -14.73 -3.99
CA GLY A 104 -0.83 -15.58 -3.28
C GLY A 104 0.53 -15.75 -3.96
N ARG A 105 0.79 -15.08 -5.08
CA ARG A 105 2.02 -15.25 -5.88
C ARG A 105 3.10 -14.30 -5.38
N ASN A 106 4.24 -14.87 -4.98
CA ASN A 106 5.38 -14.09 -4.56
C ASN A 106 6.04 -13.42 -5.77
N GLY A 107 5.77 -12.13 -5.94
CA GLY A 107 6.30 -11.34 -7.06
C GLY A 107 6.01 -9.85 -6.99
N ARG A 108 5.02 -9.43 -6.18
CA ARG A 108 4.62 -8.03 -6.06
C ARG A 108 5.35 -7.24 -4.97
N ARG A 109 5.84 -7.90 -3.92
CA ARG A 109 6.58 -7.25 -2.84
C ARG A 109 8.09 -7.27 -3.11
N PRO A 110 8.73 -6.10 -3.30
CA PRO A 110 10.18 -6.04 -3.46
C PRO A 110 10.88 -6.30 -2.12
N ASN A 111 12.14 -6.74 -2.19
CA ASN A 111 13.00 -6.81 -1.01
C ASN A 111 13.23 -5.42 -0.46
N ARG A 112 13.18 -5.28 0.88
CA ARG A 112 13.31 -3.99 1.58
C ARG A 112 12.29 -2.97 1.08
N ALA A 113 11.02 -3.38 1.05
CA ALA A 113 9.93 -2.63 0.44
C ALA A 113 9.88 -1.14 0.81
N VAL A 114 10.08 -0.79 2.08
CA VAL A 114 10.11 0.60 2.55
C VAL A 114 11.17 1.44 1.82
N ILE A 115 12.35 0.88 1.57
CA ILE A 115 13.45 1.58 0.89
C ILE A 115 13.18 1.70 -0.60
N VAL A 116 12.54 0.70 -1.20
CA VAL A 116 12.27 0.68 -2.64
C VAL A 116 11.13 1.63 -3.01
N TYR A 117 10.16 1.82 -2.12
CA TYR A 117 9.00 2.70 -2.35
C TYR A 117 9.23 4.16 -1.95
N ALA A 118 10.34 4.50 -1.28
CA ALA A 118 10.68 5.86 -0.83
C ALA A 118 11.62 6.55 -1.83
#